data_AF-A0A246JV78-F1
#
_entry.id   AF-A0A246JV78-F1
#
_cell.length_a   1.000
_cell.length_b   1.000
_cell.length_c   1.000
_cell.angle_alpha   90.00
_cell.angle_beta   90.00
_cell.angle_gamma   90.00
#
_symmetry.space_group_name_H-M   'P 1'
#
loop_
_entity.id
_entity.type
_entity.pdbx_description
1 polymer ?
#
loop_
_entity_poly.entity_id
_entity_poly.type
_entity_poly.pdbx_seq_one_letter_code
_entity_poly.pdbx_strand_id
1 'polypeptide(L)'
;MVVSGWKLAPASRDFLVDIFPPRWPDLVADHVTLDAQATRRDPPPPRPGAEVIGHADDGEGLEVLVVAIDGCPDRPDGSLFHITWSLDRARGRKPVESNQLLARSTWRPLRVPIAINLMPTRF
;
A
#
# COMPACT_ATOMS: atom_id res chain seq x y z
N MET A 1 -13.32 -12.04 7.36
CA MET A 1 -12.74 -12.14 6.01
C MET A 1 -11.26 -12.37 6.19
N VAL A 2 -10.66 -13.25 5.38
CA VAL A 2 -9.20 -13.39 5.33
C VAL A 2 -8.71 -12.48 4.23
N VAL A 3 -7.65 -11.74 4.48
CA VAL A 3 -7.03 -10.89 3.45
C VAL A 3 -5.74 -11.59 3.01
N SER A 4 -5.52 -11.69 1.70
CA SER A 4 -4.27 -12.16 1.14
C SER A 4 -3.49 -11.01 0.49
N GLY A 5 -2.16 -11.11 0.53
CA GLY A 5 -1.28 -10.10 -0.04
C GLY A 5 0.13 -10.29 0.46
N TRP A 6 0.81 -9.17 0.70
CA TRP A 6 2.20 -9.19 1.11
C TRP A 6 2.50 -8.17 2.18
N LYS A 7 3.28 -8.59 3.18
CA LYS A 7 3.83 -7.70 4.20
C LYS A 7 5.06 -6.96 3.66
N LEU A 8 5.17 -5.68 3.97
CA LEU A 8 6.36 -4.90 3.68
C LEU A 8 7.52 -5.38 4.56
N ALA A 9 8.65 -5.72 3.94
CA ALA A 9 9.83 -6.15 4.68
C ALA A 9 10.35 -4.98 5.55
N PRO A 10 10.82 -5.23 6.79
CA PRO A 10 11.28 -4.18 7.70
C PRO A 10 12.32 -3.22 7.08
N ALA A 11 13.34 -3.76 6.40
CA ALA A 11 14.36 -2.93 5.75
C ALA A 11 13.79 -2.00 4.66
N SER A 12 12.79 -2.47 3.89
CA SER A 12 12.10 -1.64 2.90
C SER A 12 11.19 -0.61 3.56
N ARG A 13 10.57 -0.96 4.70
CA ARG A 13 9.78 -0.02 5.50
C ARG A 13 10.65 1.12 6.02
N ASP A 14 11.77 0.81 6.66
CA ASP A 14 12.65 1.80 7.26
C ASP A 14 13.23 2.73 6.18
N PHE A 15 13.69 2.16 5.06
CA PHE A 15 14.16 2.93 3.92
C PHE A 15 13.08 3.86 3.33
N LEU A 16 11.85 3.38 3.20
CA LEU A 16 10.75 4.21 2.71
C LEU A 16 10.36 5.31 3.71
N VAL A 17 10.48 5.09 5.02
CA VAL A 17 10.24 6.13 6.04
C VAL A 17 11.24 7.27 5.93
N ASP A 18 12.50 6.99 5.58
CA ASP A 18 13.50 8.04 5.35
C ASP A 18 13.18 8.90 4.12
N ILE A 19 12.59 8.29 3.07
CA ILE A 19 12.23 8.98 1.82
C ILE A 19 10.89 9.70 1.93
N PHE A 20 9.92 9.05 2.58
CA PHE A 20 8.56 9.54 2.80
C PHE A 20 8.30 9.64 4.31
N PRO A 21 8.85 10.65 5.01
CA PRO A 21 8.48 10.91 6.39
C PRO A 21 6.95 11.05 6.51
N PRO A 22 6.29 10.36 7.46
CA PRO A 22 4.85 10.35 7.53
C PRO A 22 4.29 11.75 7.73
N ARG A 23 3.37 12.16 6.85
CA ARG A 23 2.70 13.45 6.96
C ARG A 23 1.67 13.49 8.09
N TRP A 24 1.08 12.35 8.40
CA TRP A 24 0.08 12.17 9.46
C TRP A 24 0.63 11.33 10.62
N PRO A 25 0.13 11.53 11.85
CA PRO A 25 0.79 11.02 13.06
C PRO A 25 0.81 9.49 13.17
N ASP A 26 -0.15 8.77 12.58
CA ASP A 26 -0.24 7.32 12.67
C ASP A 26 0.36 6.65 11.42
N LEU A 27 1.63 6.24 11.50
CA LEU A 27 2.28 5.44 10.47
C LEU A 27 1.72 4.01 10.45
N VAL A 28 1.16 3.59 9.31
CA VAL A 28 0.70 2.22 9.07
C VAL A 28 1.82 1.40 8.43
N ALA A 29 2.17 1.69 7.17
CA ALA A 29 3.32 1.14 6.44
C ALA A 29 3.55 -0.38 6.64
N ASP A 30 2.48 -1.17 6.52
CA ASP A 30 2.51 -2.60 6.90
C ASP A 30 2.43 -3.56 5.71
N HIS A 31 1.51 -3.36 4.76
CA HIS A 31 1.26 -4.34 3.70
C HIS A 31 0.66 -3.78 2.41
N VAL A 32 0.69 -4.61 1.37
CA VAL A 32 -0.04 -4.47 0.10
C VAL A 32 -1.07 -5.59 0.01
N THR A 33 -2.33 -5.24 -0.27
CA THR A 33 -3.44 -6.20 -0.37
C THR A 33 -3.63 -6.68 -1.81
N LEU A 34 -3.65 -8.00 -2.01
CA LEU A 34 -4.01 -8.64 -3.28
C LEU A 34 -5.50 -8.95 -3.36
N ASP A 35 -6.03 -9.62 -2.35
CA ASP A 35 -7.42 -10.04 -2.32
C ASP A 35 -7.99 -9.88 -0.92
N ALA A 36 -8.97 -8.98 -0.79
CA ALA A 36 -9.68 -8.72 0.45
C ALA A 36 -10.78 -9.76 0.77
N GLN A 37 -11.06 -10.67 -0.16
CA GLN A 37 -12.08 -11.72 -0.08
C GLN A 37 -11.49 -13.14 -0.09
N ALA A 38 -10.18 -13.26 0.12
CA ALA A 38 -9.51 -14.56 0.16
C ALA A 38 -10.09 -15.49 1.24
N THR A 39 -9.85 -16.78 1.06
CA THR A 39 -10.20 -17.83 2.02
C THR A 39 -8.96 -18.44 2.64
N ARG A 40 -9.13 -19.18 3.76
CA ARG A 40 -8.01 -19.92 4.39
C ARG A 40 -7.45 -21.04 3.52
N ARG A 41 -8.19 -21.47 2.48
CA ARG A 41 -7.77 -22.54 1.57
C ARG A 41 -6.93 -22.01 0.41
N ASP A 42 -7.03 -20.72 0.10
CA ASP A 42 -6.27 -20.12 -0.98
C ASP A 42 -4.79 -20.02 -0.60
N PRO A 43 -3.86 -20.42 -1.49
CA PRO A 43 -2.44 -20.29 -1.22
C PRO A 43 -2.06 -18.81 -1.07
N PRO A 44 -1.07 -18.47 -0.23
CA PRO A 44 -0.48 -17.14 -0.28
C PRO A 44 0.05 -16.86 -1.69
N PRO A 45 0.00 -15.60 -2.15
CA PRO A 45 0.57 -15.26 -3.45
C PRO A 45 2.09 -15.54 -3.48
N PRO A 46 2.67 -15.76 -4.66
CA PRO A 46 4.13 -15.87 -4.78
C PRO A 46 4.80 -14.57 -4.36
N ARG A 47 6.11 -14.62 -4.07
CA ARG A 47 6.90 -13.40 -3.87
C ARG A 47 6.98 -12.64 -5.20
N PRO A 48 6.59 -11.35 -5.25
CA PRO A 48 6.60 -10.56 -6.48
C PRO A 48 7.86 -9.70 -6.59
N GLY A 49 8.13 -9.19 -7.79
CA GLY A 49 8.85 -7.93 -7.94
C GLY A 49 7.92 -6.77 -7.56
N ALA A 50 8.38 -5.85 -6.72
CA ALA A 50 7.55 -4.76 -6.23
C ALA A 50 8.29 -3.43 -6.19
N GLU A 51 7.61 -2.38 -6.62
CA GLU A 51 8.17 -1.03 -6.67
C GLU A 51 7.13 -0.01 -6.21
N VAL A 52 7.52 0.96 -5.40
CA VAL A 52 6.72 2.17 -5.20
C VAL A 52 6.89 3.05 -6.42
N ILE A 53 5.77 3.36 -7.08
CA ILE A 53 5.75 4.16 -8.33
C ILE A 53 5.11 5.52 -8.12
N GLY A 54 4.46 5.75 -6.98
CA GLY A 54 3.68 6.97 -6.77
C GLY A 54 3.32 7.24 -5.33
N HIS A 55 2.81 8.44 -5.11
CA HIS A 55 2.40 8.96 -3.82
C HIS A 55 1.10 9.75 -3.94
N ALA A 56 0.22 9.59 -2.96
CA ALA A 56 -1.00 10.37 -2.83
C ALA A 56 -1.18 10.81 -1.38
N ASP A 57 -1.62 12.06 -1.21
CA ASP A 57 -2.05 12.63 0.06
C ASP A 57 -3.34 13.40 -0.21
N ASP A 58 -4.33 13.22 0.66
CA ASP A 58 -5.62 13.91 0.53
C ASP A 58 -5.64 15.31 1.16
N GLY A 59 -4.60 15.68 1.92
CA GLY A 59 -4.55 16.91 2.70
C GLY A 59 -5.51 16.93 3.90
N GLU A 60 -6.25 15.85 4.15
CA GLU A 60 -7.33 15.77 5.14
C GLU A 60 -7.07 14.75 6.24
N GLY A 61 -6.14 13.82 6.05
CA GLY A 61 -5.72 12.88 7.09
C GLY A 61 -5.23 11.53 6.58
N LEU A 62 -4.96 11.36 5.28
CA LEU A 62 -4.57 10.08 4.72
C LEU A 62 -3.53 10.21 3.62
N GLU A 63 -2.49 9.38 3.74
CA GLU A 63 -1.37 9.29 2.84
C GLU A 63 -1.17 7.84 2.37
N VAL A 64 -0.85 7.68 1.09
CA VAL A 64 -0.78 6.39 0.40
C VAL A 64 0.40 6.36 -0.56
N LEU A 65 1.11 5.24 -0.59
CA LEU A 65 2.11 4.93 -1.62
C LEU A 65 1.50 3.97 -2.65
N VAL A 66 1.57 4.32 -3.92
CA VAL A 66 1.11 3.49 -5.04
C VAL A 66 2.22 2.52 -5.42
N VAL A 67 1.88 1.24 -5.55
CA VAL A 67 2.81 0.14 -5.79
C VAL A 67 2.53 -0.48 -7.15
N ALA A 68 3.57 -0.82 -7.89
CA ALA A 68 3.49 -1.76 -8.99
C ALA A 68 3.95 -3.15 -8.52
N ILE A 69 3.18 -4.17 -8.87
CA ILE A 69 3.50 -5.58 -8.66
C ILE A 69 3.80 -6.18 -10.04
N ASP A 70 5.02 -6.67 -10.22
CA ASP A 70 5.54 -7.17 -11.50
C ASP A 70 5.29 -6.19 -12.66
N GLY A 71 5.48 -4.89 -12.39
CA GLY A 71 5.30 -3.79 -13.35
C GLY A 71 3.85 -3.30 -13.53
N CYS A 72 2.87 -3.93 -12.89
CA CYS A 72 1.46 -3.55 -12.99
C CYS A 72 0.95 -2.90 -11.68
N PRO A 73 0.40 -1.68 -11.73
CA PRO A 73 -0.22 -1.06 -10.56
C PRO A 73 -1.67 -1.51 -10.33
N ASP A 74 -2.31 -2.10 -11.34
CA ASP A 74 -3.72 -2.49 -11.28
C ASP A 74 -3.88 -3.81 -10.54
N ARG A 75 -4.79 -3.83 -9.58
CA ARG A 75 -5.23 -5.02 -8.86
C ARG A 75 -6.38 -5.69 -9.61
N PRO A 76 -6.55 -7.03 -9.52
CA PRO A 76 -7.62 -7.73 -10.24
C PRO A 76 -9.06 -7.24 -9.98
N ASP A 77 -9.30 -6.55 -8.86
CA ASP A 77 -10.62 -5.99 -8.52
C ASP A 77 -10.87 -4.57 -9.10
N GLY A 78 -9.94 -4.06 -9.92
CA GLY A 78 -10.03 -2.75 -10.56
C GLY A 78 -9.54 -1.59 -9.69
N SER A 79 -9.07 -1.86 -8.47
CA SER A 79 -8.36 -0.86 -7.65
C SER A 79 -6.86 -0.87 -7.94
N LEU A 80 -6.10 0.03 -7.31
CA LEU A 80 -4.64 0.06 -7.43
C LEU A 80 -3.98 -0.64 -6.24
N PHE A 81 -2.87 -1.32 -6.49
CA PHE A 81 -1.98 -1.76 -5.44
C PHE A 81 -1.39 -0.56 -4.71
N HIS A 82 -1.44 -0.61 -3.38
CA HIS A 82 -0.97 0.47 -2.55
C HIS A 82 -0.59 0.00 -1.16
N ILE A 83 0.19 0.83 -0.48
CA ILE A 83 0.47 0.76 0.95
C ILE A 83 -0.23 1.97 1.57
N THR A 84 -1.14 1.74 2.51
CA THR A 84 -1.57 2.83 3.39
C THR A 84 -0.35 3.28 4.18
N TRP A 85 0.06 4.52 3.99
CA TRP A 85 1.33 5.00 4.49
C TRP A 85 1.16 5.59 5.88
N SER A 86 0.54 6.76 5.97
CA SER A 86 0.24 7.44 7.23
C SER A 86 -1.22 7.91 7.25
N LEU A 87 -1.81 8.02 8.43
CA LEU A 87 -3.15 8.58 8.58
C LEU A 87 -3.34 9.25 9.95
N ASP A 88 -4.41 10.01 10.10
CA ASP A 88 -4.79 10.64 11.36
C ASP A 88 -5.98 9.88 11.98
N ARG A 89 -5.69 8.98 12.93
CA ARG A 89 -6.72 8.20 13.63
C ARG A 89 -7.57 9.07 14.54
N ALA A 90 -7.03 10.17 15.06
CA ALA A 90 -7.77 11.09 15.91
C ALA A 90 -8.88 11.81 15.12
N ARG A 91 -8.70 11.97 13.80
CA ARG A 91 -9.74 12.42 12.86
C ARG A 91 -10.68 11.31 12.38
N GLY A 92 -10.53 10.09 12.89
CA GLY A 92 -11.36 8.94 12.52
C GLY A 92 -11.01 8.29 11.19
N ARG A 93 -9.84 8.62 10.61
CA ARG A 93 -9.39 8.04 9.34
C ARG A 93 -9.09 6.55 9.48
N LYS A 94 -9.33 5.80 8.41
CA LYS A 94 -9.19 4.34 8.34
C LYS A 94 -8.42 3.95 7.07
N PRO A 95 -7.57 2.91 7.13
CA PRO A 95 -6.81 2.43 5.96
C PRO A 95 -7.67 2.06 4.74
N VAL A 96 -8.91 1.60 4.95
CA VAL A 96 -9.82 1.23 3.85
C VAL A 96 -10.16 2.42 2.93
N GLU A 97 -10.09 3.65 3.46
CA GLU A 97 -10.36 4.88 2.72
C GLU A 97 -9.31 5.17 1.63
N SER A 98 -8.14 4.51 1.69
CA SER A 98 -7.08 4.60 0.66
C SER A 98 -7.58 4.20 -0.72
N ASN A 99 -8.49 3.22 -0.82
CA ASN A 99 -9.11 2.85 -2.09
C ASN A 99 -9.94 4.00 -2.68
N GLN A 100 -10.65 4.74 -1.83
CA GLN A 100 -11.48 5.86 -2.27
C GLN A 100 -10.62 7.06 -2.68
N LEU A 101 -9.52 7.31 -1.96
CA LEU A 101 -8.55 8.35 -2.32
C LEU A 101 -8.00 8.11 -3.73
N LEU A 102 -7.51 6.90 -4.00
CA LEU A 102 -6.93 6.54 -5.30
C LEU A 102 -7.96 6.46 -6.44
N ALA A 103 -9.23 6.17 -6.13
CA ALA A 103 -10.30 6.19 -7.14
C ALA A 103 -10.75 7.60 -7.53
N ARG A 104 -10.62 8.59 -6.64
CA ARG A 104 -11.14 9.95 -6.82
C ARG A 104 -10.08 10.98 -7.21
N SER A 105 -8.82 10.71 -6.90
CA SER A 105 -7.73 11.68 -7.06
C SER A 105 -6.64 11.14 -7.98
N THR A 106 -6.01 12.03 -8.73
CA THR A 106 -4.77 11.71 -9.41
C THR A 106 -3.65 11.62 -8.38
N TRP A 107 -3.02 10.44 -8.26
CA TRP A 107 -1.79 10.26 -7.49
C TRP A 107 -0.60 10.80 -8.29
N ARG A 108 0.48 11.17 -7.60
CA ARG A 108 1.67 11.76 -8.21
C ARG A 108 2.68 10.65 -8.52
N PRO A 109 3.08 10.43 -9.78
CA PRO A 109 4.10 9.46 -10.11
C PRO A 109 5.48 9.92 -9.63
N LEU A 110 6.27 8.96 -9.15
CA LEU A 110 7.68 9.17 -8.86
C LEU A 110 8.48 9.25 -10.15
N ARG A 111 9.53 10.07 -10.16
CA ARG A 111 10.46 10.14 -11.30
C ARG A 111 11.25 8.85 -11.48
N VAL A 112 11.57 8.20 -10.36
CA VAL A 112 12.30 6.94 -10.32
C VAL A 112 11.52 6.01 -9.39
N PRO A 113 11.05 4.85 -9.89
CA PRO A 113 10.46 3.83 -9.04
C PRO A 113 11.42 3.37 -7.94
N ILE A 114 10.89 3.03 -6.77
CA ILE A 114 11.68 2.60 -5.62
C ILE A 114 11.39 1.12 -5.36
N ALA A 115 12.39 0.27 -5.60
CA ALA A 115 12.27 -1.17 -5.36
C ALA A 115 12.06 -1.48 -3.87
N ILE A 116 11.12 -2.39 -3.58
CA ILE A 116 10.77 -2.82 -2.22
C ILE A 116 10.65 -4.34 -2.14
N ASN A 117 10.93 -4.87 -0.95
CA ASN A 117 10.76 -6.28 -0.67
C ASN A 117 9.42 -6.54 0.01
N LEU A 118 8.64 -7.44 -0.60
CA LEU A 118 7.35 -7.89 -0.11
C LEU A 118 7.42 -9.37 0.28
N MET A 119 6.80 -9.73 1.40
CA MET A 119 6.75 -11.09 1.94
C MET A 119 5.32 -11.62 1.87
N PRO A 120 5.07 -12.74 1.15
CA PRO A 120 3.74 -13.34 1.09
C PRO A 120 3.15 -13.60 2.47
N THR A 121 1.89 -13.19 2.66
CA THR A 121 1.21 -13.36 3.95
C THR A 121 -0.30 -13.44 3.79
N ARG A 122 -0.97 -13.79 4.90
CA ARG A 122 -2.41 -13.69 5.10
C ARG A 122 -2.69 -12.94 6.40
N PHE A 123 -3.80 -12.20 6.46
CA PHE A 123 -4.24 -11.43 7.62
C PHE A 123 -5.64 -11.89 8.07
#